data_AF-A0A2L0UIW0-F1
#
_entry.id   AF-A0A2L0UIW0-F1
#
_cell.length_a   1.000
_cell.length_b   1.000
_cell.length_c   1.000
_cell.angle_alpha   90.00
_cell.angle_beta   90.00
_cell.angle_gamma   90.00
#
_symmetry.space_group_name_H-M   'P 1'
#
loop_
_entity.id
_entity.type
_entity.pdbx_description
1 polymer ?
#
loop_
_entity_poly.entity_id
_entity_poly.type
_entity_poly.pdbx_seq_one_letter_code
_entity_poly.pdbx_strand_id
1 'polypeptide(L)'
;MPVQGLLLDVDGPVASPVTRTVPAGIIADLLTLASAGWPVVFNTGRSDAFIREQVMEPMLAVGIPSGVTFHAVCEKGATWFSFTADGAGQVFVDRELALPTSFADDVRDLVEEKYADLMFFDETKLSMVSVEQSLDATNAAYLEGQRLFDDDALDILHSHDMGACRLDREEPNSHGDIDYRVDPTIISTDIESVRVGKDLGAERALTLVAPLTEVPSTWRTVGDSRTDYAMADYLHEQGFDVAHVDVRPADGVPVKPYEVMTEGRLVHEEAGAAFLARCVASLG
;
A
#
# COMPACT_ATOMS: atom_id res chain seq x y z
N MET A 1 13.36 -19.60 15.35
CA MET A 1 12.42 -18.75 16.14
C MET A 1 10.99 -19.29 16.01
N PRO A 2 10.02 -18.92 16.87
CA PRO A 2 8.61 -19.20 16.57
C PRO A 2 8.19 -18.59 15.22
N VAL A 3 7.15 -19.14 14.61
CA VAL A 3 6.56 -18.60 13.37
C VAL A 3 6.07 -17.17 13.62
N GLN A 4 6.32 -16.28 12.67
CA GLN A 4 5.93 -14.87 12.73
C GLN A 4 5.15 -14.51 11.47
N GLY A 5 4.20 -13.59 11.59
CA GLY A 5 3.56 -12.97 10.44
C GLY A 5 4.39 -11.80 9.90
N LEU A 6 4.47 -11.67 8.58
CA LEU A 6 5.07 -10.53 7.88
C LEU A 6 3.97 -9.73 7.20
N LEU A 7 3.92 -8.43 7.50
CA LEU A 7 3.00 -7.49 6.88
C LEU A 7 3.82 -6.34 6.28
N LEU A 8 3.97 -6.36 4.95
CA LEU A 8 5.00 -5.61 4.26
C LEU A 8 4.36 -4.54 3.38
N ASP A 9 4.75 -3.28 3.55
CA ASP A 9 4.59 -2.35 2.43
C ASP A 9 5.48 -2.77 1.27
N VAL A 10 5.12 -2.34 0.06
CA VAL A 10 5.81 -2.73 -1.16
C VAL A 10 6.82 -1.69 -1.60
N ASP A 11 6.43 -0.41 -1.72
CA ASP A 11 7.34 0.65 -2.15
C ASP A 11 8.34 0.97 -1.04
N GLY A 12 9.63 0.84 -1.30
CA GLY A 12 10.65 0.98 -0.26
C GLY A 12 11.06 -0.39 0.29
N PRO A 13 10.32 -1.05 1.19
CA PRO A 13 10.78 -2.29 1.81
C PRO A 13 11.01 -3.47 0.87
N VAL A 14 10.18 -3.63 -0.16
CA VAL A 14 10.19 -4.81 -1.04
C VAL A 14 10.66 -4.44 -2.45
N ALA A 15 10.07 -3.40 -3.03
CA ALA A 15 10.41 -2.87 -4.34
C ALA A 15 11.19 -1.56 -4.19
N SER A 16 12.19 -1.37 -5.06
CA SER A 16 12.96 -0.13 -5.09
C SER A 16 12.07 1.07 -5.41
N PRO A 17 12.11 2.17 -4.64
CA PRO A 17 11.36 3.39 -4.98
C PRO A 17 11.90 4.06 -6.25
N VAL A 18 13.10 3.69 -6.71
CA VAL A 18 13.73 4.22 -7.93
C VAL A 18 13.35 3.40 -9.15
N THR A 19 13.58 2.09 -9.12
CA THR A 19 13.36 1.22 -10.30
C THR A 19 11.99 0.56 -10.33
N ARG A 20 11.25 0.59 -9.21
CA ARG A 20 9.96 -0.09 -9.01
C ARG A 20 10.02 -1.62 -9.16
N THR A 21 11.22 -2.20 -9.10
CA THR A 21 11.44 -3.65 -9.21
C THR A 21 11.81 -4.26 -7.86
N VAL A 22 11.47 -5.54 -7.67
CA VAL A 22 11.86 -6.30 -6.47
C VAL A 22 13.22 -6.99 -6.66
N PRO A 23 14.22 -6.74 -5.81
CA PRO A 23 15.50 -7.44 -5.83
C PRO A 23 15.34 -8.97 -5.70
N ALA A 24 16.11 -9.74 -6.47
CA ALA A 24 16.05 -11.20 -6.46
C ALA A 24 16.34 -11.82 -5.08
N GLY A 25 17.19 -11.18 -4.27
CA GLY A 25 17.46 -11.61 -2.89
C GLY A 25 16.23 -11.53 -1.99
N ILE A 26 15.45 -10.45 -2.11
CA ILE A 26 14.19 -10.28 -1.37
C ILE A 26 13.20 -11.40 -1.75
N ILE A 27 13.06 -11.69 -3.04
CA ILE A 27 12.20 -12.80 -3.51
C ILE A 27 12.64 -14.12 -2.89
N ALA A 28 13.94 -14.44 -2.93
CA ALA A 28 14.46 -15.67 -2.37
C ALA A 28 14.19 -15.80 -0.86
N ASP A 29 14.37 -14.71 -0.10
CA ASP A 29 14.12 -14.70 1.34
C ASP A 29 12.63 -14.83 1.67
N LEU A 30 11.75 -14.13 0.94
CA LEU A 30 10.29 -14.24 1.12
C LEU A 30 9.80 -15.66 0.85
N LEU A 31 10.27 -16.30 -0.23
CA LEU A 31 9.94 -17.69 -0.53
C LEU A 31 10.46 -18.64 0.56
N THR A 32 11.66 -18.39 1.09
CA THR A 32 12.25 -19.19 2.17
C THR A 32 11.44 -19.09 3.46
N LEU A 33 11.07 -17.86 3.86
CA LEU A 33 10.28 -17.60 5.06
C LEU A 33 8.86 -18.17 4.95
N ALA A 34 8.20 -17.97 3.81
CA ALA A 34 6.88 -18.53 3.56
C ALA A 34 6.89 -20.07 3.55
N SER A 35 7.94 -20.69 3.01
CA SER A 35 8.13 -22.15 3.08
C SER A 35 8.36 -22.67 4.49
N ALA A 36 8.88 -21.83 5.40
CA ALA A 36 8.99 -22.13 6.82
C ALA A 36 7.67 -21.90 7.58
N GLY A 37 6.57 -21.59 6.88
CA GLY A 37 5.23 -21.41 7.43
C GLY A 37 4.94 -19.99 7.92
N TRP A 38 5.78 -19.00 7.63
CA TRP A 38 5.51 -17.60 7.99
C TRP A 38 4.47 -17.01 7.03
N PRO A 39 3.32 -16.52 7.53
CA PRO A 39 2.38 -15.80 6.67
C PRO A 39 3.04 -14.53 6.13
N VAL A 40 2.96 -14.33 4.82
CA VAL A 40 3.48 -13.13 4.16
C VAL A 40 2.34 -12.42 3.45
N VAL A 41 2.09 -11.18 3.88
CA VAL A 41 1.06 -10.32 3.31
C VAL A 41 1.68 -9.01 2.86
N PHE A 42 1.47 -8.64 1.61
CA PHE A 42 1.79 -7.31 1.09
C PHE A 42 0.60 -6.38 1.39
N ASN A 43 0.85 -5.21 1.97
CA ASN A 43 -0.17 -4.21 2.30
C ASN A 43 0.28 -2.84 1.79
N THR A 44 -0.28 -2.39 0.67
CA THR A 44 0.25 -1.27 -0.11
C THR A 44 -0.85 -0.33 -0.60
N GLY A 45 -0.46 0.89 -0.95
CA GLY A 45 -1.31 1.81 -1.73
C GLY A 45 -1.35 1.50 -3.24
N ARG A 46 -0.48 0.61 -3.74
CA ARG A 46 -0.45 0.20 -5.15
C ARG A 46 -1.68 -0.62 -5.54
N SER A 47 -1.94 -0.68 -6.85
CA SER A 47 -2.97 -1.50 -7.46
C SER A 47 -2.62 -2.99 -7.44
N ASP A 48 -3.62 -3.85 -7.64
CA ASP A 48 -3.38 -5.28 -7.80
C ASP A 48 -2.55 -5.58 -9.07
N ALA A 49 -2.72 -4.79 -10.13
CA ALA A 49 -1.93 -4.88 -11.35
C ALA A 49 -0.43 -4.73 -11.08
N PHE A 50 -0.05 -3.74 -10.26
CA PHE A 50 1.34 -3.55 -9.85
C PHE A 50 1.88 -4.77 -9.09
N ILE A 51 1.12 -5.32 -8.15
CA ILE A 51 1.55 -6.53 -7.41
C ILE A 51 1.71 -7.72 -8.35
N ARG A 52 0.78 -7.90 -9.29
CA ARG A 52 0.84 -9.00 -10.27
C ARG A 52 2.13 -8.94 -11.07
N GLU A 53 2.47 -7.77 -11.61
CA GLU A 53 3.63 -7.59 -12.48
C GLU A 53 4.95 -7.53 -11.70
N GLN A 54 5.03 -6.72 -10.64
CA GLN A 54 6.30 -6.41 -9.99
C GLN A 54 6.68 -7.37 -8.87
N VAL A 55 5.72 -8.10 -8.31
CA VAL A 55 5.95 -9.01 -7.17
C VAL A 55 5.66 -10.45 -7.56
N MET A 56 4.42 -10.74 -7.97
CA MET A 56 3.97 -12.10 -8.22
C MET A 56 4.70 -12.75 -9.40
N GLU A 57 4.78 -12.10 -10.56
CA GLU A 57 5.46 -12.65 -11.74
C GLU A 57 6.94 -12.99 -11.48
N PRO A 58 7.74 -12.13 -10.83
CA PRO A 58 9.10 -12.49 -10.40
C PRO A 58 9.14 -13.67 -9.44
N MET A 59 8.20 -13.77 -8.49
CA MET A 59 8.12 -14.93 -7.57
C MET A 59 7.77 -16.22 -8.30
N LEU A 60 6.85 -16.17 -9.28
CA LEU A 60 6.50 -17.30 -10.14
C LEU A 60 7.69 -17.74 -10.99
N ALA A 61 8.47 -16.80 -11.52
CA ALA A 61 9.66 -17.09 -12.31
C ALA A 61 10.75 -17.82 -11.50
N VAL A 62 10.90 -17.49 -10.21
CA VAL A 62 11.78 -18.23 -9.28
C VAL A 62 11.17 -19.58 -8.88
N GLY A 63 9.85 -19.64 -8.77
CA GLY A 63 9.08 -20.82 -8.42
C GLY A 63 8.57 -20.76 -6.99
N ILE A 64 7.27 -20.47 -6.84
CA ILE A 64 6.59 -20.51 -5.54
C ILE A 64 6.47 -21.99 -5.10
N PRO A 65 6.93 -22.35 -3.90
CA PRO A 65 6.81 -23.72 -3.40
C PRO A 65 5.35 -24.17 -3.21
N SER A 66 5.10 -25.46 -3.39
CA SER A 66 3.76 -26.04 -3.23
C SER A 66 3.24 -25.84 -1.80
N GLY A 67 1.96 -25.47 -1.68
CA GLY A 67 1.31 -25.19 -0.40
C GLY A 67 1.58 -23.79 0.16
N VAL A 68 2.45 -22.99 -0.47
CA VAL A 68 2.66 -21.59 -0.09
C VAL A 68 1.61 -20.71 -0.75
N THR A 69 1.00 -19.84 0.05
CA THR A 69 0.06 -18.80 -0.39
C THR A 69 0.57 -17.45 0.07
N PHE A 70 0.63 -16.50 -0.85
CA PHE A 70 0.87 -15.09 -0.54
C PHE A 70 -0.44 -14.32 -0.62
N HIS A 71 -0.54 -13.25 0.16
CA HIS A 71 -1.68 -12.35 0.13
C HIS A 71 -1.22 -10.95 -0.25
N ALA A 72 -2.07 -10.26 -1.00
CA ALA A 72 -1.87 -8.88 -1.38
C ALA A 72 -3.12 -8.09 -1.03
N VAL A 73 -2.93 -7.10 -0.17
CA VAL A 73 -3.90 -6.08 0.19
C VAL A 73 -3.43 -4.79 -0.46
N CYS A 74 -4.20 -4.34 -1.43
CA CYS A 74 -3.88 -3.25 -2.33
C CYS A 74 -4.78 -2.06 -2.01
N GLU A 75 -4.45 -0.89 -2.56
CA GLU A 75 -5.29 0.31 -2.44
C GLU A 75 -5.67 0.63 -0.98
N LYS A 76 -4.67 0.54 -0.08
CA LYS A 76 -4.80 0.80 1.36
C LYS A 76 -5.95 0.00 1.99
N GLY A 77 -6.09 -1.25 1.57
CA GLY A 77 -7.13 -2.15 2.06
C GLY A 77 -8.20 -2.45 1.03
N ALA A 78 -8.62 -1.48 0.21
CA ALA A 78 -9.89 -1.57 -0.50
C ALA A 78 -9.97 -2.67 -1.56
N THR A 79 -8.83 -3.19 -2.01
CA THR A 79 -8.76 -4.36 -2.88
C THR A 79 -7.82 -5.42 -2.33
N TRP A 80 -8.09 -6.68 -2.62
CA TRP A 80 -7.20 -7.77 -2.18
C TRP A 80 -7.33 -9.01 -3.04
N PHE A 81 -6.26 -9.80 -3.05
CA PHE A 81 -6.23 -11.13 -3.65
C PHE A 81 -5.15 -12.01 -3.00
N SER A 82 -5.18 -13.29 -3.34
CA SER A 82 -4.14 -14.25 -2.95
C SER A 82 -3.53 -14.87 -4.20
N PHE A 83 -2.28 -15.31 -4.11
CA PHE A 83 -1.62 -16.01 -5.21
C PHE A 83 -0.75 -17.17 -4.72
N THR A 84 -0.58 -18.16 -5.58
CA THR A 84 0.19 -19.40 -5.34
C THR A 84 1.06 -19.70 -6.55
N ALA A 85 1.69 -20.88 -6.59
CA ALA A 85 2.40 -21.39 -7.77
C ALA A 85 1.53 -21.48 -9.05
N ASP A 86 0.19 -21.54 -8.90
CA ASP A 86 -0.76 -21.56 -10.02
C ASP A 86 -1.09 -20.15 -10.56
N GLY A 87 -0.51 -19.11 -9.94
CA GLY A 87 -0.74 -17.72 -10.27
C GLY A 87 -1.75 -17.04 -9.35
N ALA A 88 -2.31 -15.93 -9.83
CA ALA A 88 -3.23 -15.11 -9.05
C ALA A 88 -4.63 -15.72 -8.96
N GLY A 89 -5.21 -15.63 -7.77
CA GLY A 89 -6.64 -15.79 -7.56
C GLY A 89 -7.46 -14.58 -8.03
N GLN A 90 -8.74 -14.61 -7.69
CA GLN A 90 -9.68 -13.52 -7.93
C GLN A 90 -9.29 -12.27 -7.11
N VAL A 91 -9.41 -11.11 -7.75
CA VAL A 91 -9.36 -9.81 -7.06
C VAL A 91 -10.72 -9.49 -6.49
N PHE A 92 -10.74 -9.20 -5.20
CA PHE A 92 -11.89 -8.68 -4.49
C PHE A 92 -11.76 -7.17 -4.36
N VAL A 93 -12.88 -6.47 -4.52
CA VAL A 93 -12.99 -5.02 -4.39
C VAL A 93 -14.09 -4.75 -3.40
N ASP A 94 -13.78 -3.96 -2.37
CA ASP A 94 -14.80 -3.44 -1.46
C ASP A 94 -15.54 -2.29 -2.13
N ARG A 95 -16.75 -2.59 -2.60
CA ARG A 95 -17.59 -1.63 -3.32
C ARG A 95 -18.14 -0.53 -2.42
N GLU A 96 -18.12 -0.69 -1.09
CA GLU A 96 -18.50 0.38 -0.17
C GLU A 96 -17.40 1.44 -0.02
N LEU A 97 -16.15 1.09 -0.35
CA LEU A 97 -15.00 1.99 -0.31
C LEU A 97 -14.69 2.59 -1.70
N ALA A 98 -15.28 2.02 -2.74
CA ALA A 98 -15.04 2.43 -4.11
C ALA A 98 -15.74 3.76 -4.46
N LEU A 99 -15.04 4.63 -5.16
CA LEU A 99 -15.65 5.83 -5.75
C LEU A 99 -16.66 5.45 -6.85
N PRO A 100 -17.75 6.22 -7.02
CA PRO A 100 -18.67 6.05 -8.14
C PRO A 100 -17.97 6.20 -9.49
N THR A 101 -18.31 5.35 -10.46
CA THR A 101 -17.73 5.42 -11.82
C THR A 101 -17.95 6.79 -12.47
N SER A 102 -19.13 7.40 -12.27
CA SER A 102 -19.41 8.74 -12.81
C SER A 102 -18.46 9.81 -12.29
N PHE A 103 -18.05 9.73 -11.02
CA PHE A 103 -17.06 10.63 -10.46
C PHE A 103 -15.68 10.41 -11.09
N ALA A 104 -15.26 9.14 -11.23
CA ALA A 104 -14.00 8.80 -11.87
C ALA A 104 -13.94 9.25 -13.33
N ASP A 105 -15.05 9.13 -14.06
CA ASP A 105 -15.17 9.60 -15.45
C ASP A 105 -15.01 11.13 -15.53
N ASP A 106 -15.66 11.90 -14.66
CA ASP A 106 -15.51 13.37 -14.63
C ASP A 106 -14.07 13.80 -14.30
N VAL A 107 -13.38 13.08 -13.40
CA VAL A 107 -11.96 13.36 -13.10
C VAL A 107 -11.06 12.99 -14.29
N ARG A 108 -11.36 11.90 -15.00
CA ARG A 108 -10.63 11.53 -16.22
C ARG A 108 -10.77 12.62 -17.28
N ASP A 109 -11.99 13.08 -17.53
CA ASP A 109 -12.26 14.16 -18.49
C ASP A 109 -11.53 15.45 -18.07
N LEU A 110 -11.54 15.81 -16.77
CA LEU A 110 -10.79 16.95 -16.24
C LEU A 110 -9.29 16.86 -16.53
N VAL A 111 -8.70 15.68 -16.30
CA VAL A 111 -7.27 15.46 -16.57
C VAL A 111 -6.99 15.60 -18.06
N GLU A 112 -7.77 14.94 -18.91
CA GLU A 112 -7.59 14.97 -20.37
C GLU A 112 -7.74 16.39 -20.95
N GLU A 113 -8.72 17.16 -20.47
CA GLU A 113 -9.04 18.48 -21.02
C GLU A 113 -8.13 19.60 -20.50
N LYS A 114 -7.69 19.53 -19.24
CA LYS A 114 -7.03 20.66 -18.55
C LYS A 114 -5.59 20.36 -18.09
N TYR A 115 -5.25 19.10 -17.82
CA TYR A 115 -4.02 18.75 -17.12
C TYR A 115 -3.15 17.69 -17.80
N ALA A 116 -3.48 17.25 -19.01
CA ALA A 116 -2.78 16.16 -19.72
C ALA A 116 -1.27 16.40 -19.93
N ASP A 117 -0.85 17.67 -20.01
CA ASP A 117 0.57 18.03 -20.12
C ASP A 117 1.35 17.81 -18.80
N LEU A 118 0.66 17.68 -17.67
CA LEU A 118 1.24 17.62 -16.33
C LEU A 118 1.03 16.28 -15.64
N MET A 119 -0.09 15.61 -15.90
CA MET A 119 -0.51 14.43 -15.18
C MET A 119 -1.39 13.51 -16.04
N PHE A 120 -1.52 12.26 -15.63
CA PHE A 120 -2.35 11.26 -16.27
C PHE A 120 -3.18 10.50 -15.24
N PHE A 121 -4.34 10.02 -15.66
CA PHE A 121 -5.22 9.19 -14.84
C PHE A 121 -4.67 7.76 -14.76
N ASP A 122 -4.49 7.21 -13.55
CA ASP A 122 -4.08 5.82 -13.34
C ASP A 122 -5.28 4.88 -13.49
N GLU A 123 -5.37 4.23 -14.64
CA GLU A 123 -6.45 3.28 -14.97
C GLU A 123 -6.35 1.94 -14.20
N THR A 124 -5.33 1.73 -13.37
CA THR A 124 -5.13 0.46 -12.67
C THR A 124 -5.81 0.40 -11.31
N LYS A 125 -6.25 1.52 -10.75
CA LYS A 125 -6.95 1.57 -9.45
C LYS A 125 -8.42 1.20 -9.60
N LEU A 126 -8.95 0.40 -8.68
CA LEU A 126 -10.32 -0.14 -8.76
C LEU A 126 -11.28 0.45 -7.72
N SER A 127 -10.75 1.06 -6.65
CA SER A 127 -11.53 1.63 -5.54
C SER A 127 -11.29 3.12 -5.34
N MET A 128 -10.12 3.60 -5.71
CA MET A 128 -9.75 5.02 -5.65
C MET A 128 -9.50 5.57 -7.04
N VAL A 129 -9.55 6.90 -7.16
CA VAL A 129 -9.04 7.62 -8.31
C VAL A 129 -7.63 8.05 -7.96
N SER A 130 -6.68 7.81 -8.85
CA SER A 130 -5.31 8.30 -8.69
C SER A 130 -4.88 9.00 -9.96
N VAL A 131 -4.27 10.16 -9.81
CA VAL A 131 -3.77 10.96 -10.92
C VAL A 131 -2.28 11.21 -10.67
N GLU A 132 -1.43 10.67 -11.54
CA GLU A 132 0.02 10.66 -11.39
C GLU A 132 0.69 11.72 -12.29
N GLN A 133 1.84 12.24 -11.83
CA GLN A 133 2.68 13.14 -12.60
C GLN A 133 3.12 12.50 -13.93
N SER A 134 2.98 13.23 -15.03
CA SER A 134 3.53 12.86 -16.33
C SER A 134 5.07 12.85 -16.30
N LEU A 135 5.68 11.85 -16.96
CA LEU A 135 7.14 11.75 -17.08
C LEU A 135 7.77 12.91 -17.86
N ASP A 136 6.99 13.57 -18.72
CA ASP A 136 7.43 14.71 -19.51
C ASP A 136 7.34 16.03 -18.73
N ALA A 137 6.62 16.05 -17.61
CA ALA A 137 6.47 17.22 -16.77
C ALA A 137 7.61 17.34 -15.75
N THR A 138 8.11 18.56 -15.55
CA THR A 138 8.99 18.83 -14.40
C THR A 138 8.18 18.77 -13.11
N ASN A 139 8.79 18.27 -12.02
CA ASN A 139 8.09 18.18 -10.74
C ASN A 139 7.62 19.56 -10.22
N ALA A 140 8.37 20.63 -10.48
CA ALA A 140 7.95 21.98 -10.10
C ALA A 140 6.66 22.43 -10.82
N ALA A 141 6.56 22.20 -12.13
CA ALA A 141 5.34 22.49 -12.90
C ALA A 141 4.17 21.59 -12.48
N TYR A 142 4.45 20.31 -12.20
CA TYR A 142 3.47 19.39 -11.66
C TYR A 142 2.88 19.89 -10.34
N LEU A 143 3.71 20.26 -9.35
CA LEU A 143 3.23 20.72 -8.04
C LEU A 143 2.40 22.02 -8.14
N GLU A 144 2.68 22.88 -9.12
CA GLU A 144 1.83 24.04 -9.39
C GLU A 144 0.45 23.62 -9.94
N GLY A 145 0.43 22.70 -10.92
CA GLY A 145 -0.80 22.18 -11.50
C GLY A 145 -1.60 21.29 -10.56
N GLN A 146 -0.95 20.48 -9.73
CA GLN A 146 -1.57 19.60 -8.74
C GLN A 146 -2.47 20.37 -7.79
N ARG A 147 -2.03 21.54 -7.30
CA ARG A 147 -2.87 22.36 -6.42
C ARG A 147 -4.16 22.82 -7.11
N LEU A 148 -4.09 23.14 -8.41
CA LEU A 148 -5.27 23.54 -9.18
C LEU A 148 -6.17 22.33 -9.47
N PHE A 149 -5.57 21.19 -9.82
CA PHE A 149 -6.28 19.93 -10.01
C PHE A 149 -7.02 19.51 -8.73
N ASP A 150 -6.36 19.57 -7.58
CA ASP A 150 -6.95 19.17 -6.30
C ASP A 150 -8.17 20.04 -5.95
N ASP A 151 -8.11 21.35 -6.24
CA ASP A 151 -9.23 22.27 -6.04
C ASP A 151 -10.39 21.95 -7.00
N ASP A 152 -10.11 21.70 -8.30
CA ASP A 152 -11.14 21.28 -9.26
C ASP A 152 -11.74 19.91 -8.88
N ALA A 153 -10.94 18.99 -8.35
CA ALA A 153 -11.40 17.68 -7.91
C ALA A 153 -12.35 17.78 -6.71
N LEU A 154 -12.10 18.71 -5.78
CA LEU A 154 -13.05 19.05 -4.71
C LEU A 154 -14.35 19.63 -5.27
N ASP A 155 -14.28 20.50 -6.29
CA ASP A 155 -15.49 21.02 -6.94
C ASP A 155 -16.30 19.90 -7.62
N ILE A 156 -15.64 18.91 -8.24
CA ILE A 156 -16.31 17.72 -8.79
C ILE A 156 -16.96 16.92 -7.65
N LEU A 157 -16.24 16.61 -6.56
CA LEU A 157 -16.81 15.89 -5.40
C LEU A 157 -18.07 16.59 -4.88
N HIS A 158 -18.02 17.91 -4.70
CA HIS A 158 -19.16 18.71 -4.29
C HIS A 158 -20.33 18.63 -5.29
N SER A 159 -20.06 18.62 -6.60
CA SER A 159 -21.12 18.47 -7.62
C SER A 159 -21.86 17.12 -7.55
N HIS A 160 -21.22 16.09 -7.01
CA HIS A 160 -21.81 14.76 -6.74
C HIS A 160 -22.43 14.65 -5.34
N ASP A 161 -22.47 15.73 -4.55
CA ASP A 161 -22.86 15.72 -3.13
C ASP A 161 -21.99 14.76 -2.28
N MET A 162 -20.71 14.66 -2.62
CA MET A 162 -19.72 13.82 -1.94
C MET A 162 -18.87 14.68 -1.01
N GLY A 163 -19.05 14.49 0.29
CA GLY A 163 -18.35 15.27 1.31
C GLY A 163 -16.89 14.84 1.40
N ALA A 164 -15.98 15.80 1.39
CA ALA A 164 -14.56 15.53 1.28
C ALA A 164 -13.68 16.47 2.09
N CYS A 165 -12.47 16.03 2.39
CA CYS A 165 -11.43 16.87 2.97
C CYS A 165 -10.16 16.89 2.13
N ARG A 166 -9.38 17.95 2.31
CA ARG A 166 -8.03 18.10 1.78
C ARG A 166 -7.19 18.89 2.75
N LEU A 167 -6.16 18.28 3.33
CA LEU A 167 -5.34 18.88 4.39
C LEU A 167 -6.27 19.41 5.51
N ASP A 168 -6.24 20.73 5.78
CA ASP A 168 -7.08 21.37 6.80
C ASP A 168 -8.44 21.88 6.26
N ARG A 169 -8.76 21.67 4.98
CA ARG A 169 -10.04 22.07 4.35
C ARG A 169 -11.03 20.91 4.45
N GLU A 170 -12.20 21.18 5.00
CA GLU A 170 -13.32 20.24 5.11
C GLU A 170 -14.55 20.78 4.38
N GLU A 171 -15.13 19.97 3.49
CA GLU A 171 -16.32 20.30 2.70
C GLU A 171 -17.34 19.16 2.84
N PRO A 172 -18.19 19.20 3.88
CA PRO A 172 -19.18 18.16 4.09
C PRO A 172 -20.26 18.18 2.98
N ASN A 173 -20.88 17.02 2.74
CA ASN A 173 -22.03 16.92 1.84
C ASN A 173 -23.30 17.55 2.45
N SER A 174 -24.42 17.45 1.73
CA SER A 174 -25.73 17.93 2.17
C SER A 174 -26.25 17.30 3.47
N HIS A 175 -25.69 16.17 3.89
CA HIS A 175 -26.00 15.47 5.14
C HIS A 175 -25.05 15.83 6.30
N GLY A 176 -23.96 16.56 6.02
CA GLY A 176 -22.95 16.93 6.99
C GLY A 176 -21.79 15.94 7.11
N ASP A 177 -21.74 14.92 6.25
CA ASP A 177 -20.73 13.85 6.31
C ASP A 177 -19.50 14.17 5.47
N ILE A 178 -18.35 13.60 5.85
CA ILE A 178 -17.07 13.64 5.11
C ILE A 178 -16.62 12.20 4.92
N ASP A 179 -16.80 11.68 3.71
CA ASP A 179 -16.58 10.27 3.39
C ASP A 179 -15.33 10.05 2.55
N TYR A 180 -14.80 11.12 1.94
CA TYR A 180 -13.67 11.07 1.01
C TYR A 180 -12.55 12.04 1.39
N ARG A 181 -11.35 11.78 0.87
CA ARG A 181 -10.22 12.70 0.96
C ARG A 181 -9.56 12.86 -0.40
N VAL A 182 -9.07 14.06 -0.66
CA VAL A 182 -8.08 14.36 -1.71
C VAL A 182 -6.72 14.41 -1.04
N ASP A 183 -5.87 13.43 -1.33
CA ASP A 183 -4.59 13.16 -0.66
C ASP A 183 -3.42 13.35 -1.65
N PRO A 184 -2.88 14.59 -1.77
CA PRO A 184 -1.76 14.86 -2.65
C PRO A 184 -0.43 14.35 -2.05
N THR A 185 0.36 13.72 -2.91
CA THR A 185 1.75 13.33 -2.67
C THR A 185 2.70 14.12 -3.57
N ILE A 186 4.00 13.83 -3.53
CA ILE A 186 5.02 14.52 -4.35
C ILE A 186 4.81 14.31 -5.86
N ILE A 187 4.21 13.18 -6.25
CA ILE A 187 4.08 12.76 -7.66
C ILE A 187 2.69 12.23 -8.04
N SER A 188 1.71 12.28 -7.13
CA SER A 188 0.34 11.86 -7.40
C SER A 188 -0.66 12.59 -6.53
N THR A 189 -1.93 12.59 -6.91
CA THR A 189 -3.06 12.86 -6.01
C THR A 189 -3.97 11.64 -6.00
N ASP A 190 -4.19 11.07 -4.81
CA ASP A 190 -5.20 10.03 -4.61
C ASP A 190 -6.50 10.66 -4.12
N ILE A 191 -7.63 10.20 -4.66
CA ILE A 191 -8.97 10.52 -4.18
C ILE A 191 -9.60 9.20 -3.73
N GLU A 192 -9.94 9.12 -2.46
CA GLU A 192 -10.26 7.83 -1.82
C GLU A 192 -11.19 8.01 -0.63
N SER A 193 -11.85 6.93 -0.19
CA SER A 193 -12.65 6.97 1.04
C SER A 193 -11.74 7.23 2.25
N VAL A 194 -12.20 8.05 3.21
CA VAL A 194 -11.47 8.29 4.46
C VAL A 194 -11.26 7.01 5.27
N ARG A 195 -12.06 5.97 5.01
CA ARG A 195 -11.99 4.67 5.67
C ARG A 195 -10.84 3.79 5.18
N VAL A 196 -10.21 4.08 4.04
CA VAL A 196 -9.05 3.29 3.57
C VAL A 196 -7.78 3.69 4.30
N GLY A 197 -6.92 2.72 4.60
CA GLY A 197 -5.73 2.91 5.41
C GLY A 197 -4.93 1.62 5.60
N LYS A 198 -3.67 1.78 6.04
CA LYS A 198 -2.78 0.63 6.29
C LYS A 198 -3.22 -0.22 7.49
N ASP A 199 -3.97 0.37 8.42
CA ASP A 199 -4.70 -0.31 9.51
C ASP A 199 -5.81 -1.23 8.99
N LEU A 200 -6.68 -0.73 8.10
CA LEU A 200 -7.69 -1.56 7.43
C LEU A 200 -7.04 -2.68 6.60
N GLY A 201 -5.88 -2.38 6.00
CA GLY A 201 -5.08 -3.39 5.33
C GLY A 201 -4.56 -4.48 6.27
N ALA A 202 -4.17 -4.12 7.49
CA ALA A 202 -3.74 -5.06 8.53
C ALA A 202 -4.91 -5.94 9.03
N GLU A 203 -6.10 -5.37 9.23
CA GLU A 203 -7.32 -6.13 9.53
C GLU A 203 -7.60 -7.20 8.47
N ARG A 204 -7.59 -6.78 7.19
CA ARG A 204 -7.80 -7.68 6.05
C ARG A 204 -6.74 -8.78 5.98
N ALA A 205 -5.48 -8.44 6.25
CA ALA A 205 -4.38 -9.41 6.30
C ALA A 205 -4.68 -10.54 7.30
N LEU A 206 -5.13 -10.20 8.52
CA LEU A 206 -5.50 -11.21 9.52
C LEU A 206 -6.67 -12.09 9.05
N THR A 207 -7.68 -11.50 8.41
CA THR A 207 -8.85 -12.21 7.88
C THR A 207 -8.47 -13.17 6.75
N LEU A 208 -7.49 -12.81 5.93
CA LEU A 208 -6.98 -13.66 4.84
C LEU A 208 -6.14 -14.83 5.36
N VAL A 209 -5.37 -14.62 6.42
CA VAL A 209 -4.48 -15.65 6.99
C VAL A 209 -5.23 -16.66 7.85
N ALA A 210 -6.20 -16.22 8.66
CA ALA A 210 -6.88 -17.05 9.65
C ALA A 210 -7.52 -18.36 9.13
N PRO A 211 -8.07 -18.43 7.89
CA PRO A 211 -8.60 -19.67 7.34
C PRO A 211 -7.54 -20.68 6.92
N LEU A 212 -6.29 -20.25 6.70
CA LEU A 212 -5.22 -21.09 6.13
C LEU A 212 -4.29 -21.67 7.20
N THR A 213 -4.12 -20.95 8.31
CA THR A 213 -3.23 -21.33 9.41
C THR A 213 -3.67 -20.69 10.71
N GLU A 214 -3.19 -21.21 11.84
CA GLU A 214 -3.23 -20.47 13.10
C GLU A 214 -2.48 -19.14 12.93
N VAL A 215 -3.16 -18.04 13.25
CA VAL A 215 -2.60 -16.69 13.15
C VAL A 215 -1.46 -16.55 14.17
N PRO A 216 -0.23 -16.23 13.74
CA PRO A 216 0.89 -16.06 14.66
C PRO A 216 0.60 -14.96 15.68
N SER A 217 1.03 -15.15 16.92
CA SER A 217 0.94 -14.13 17.97
C SER A 217 1.96 -12.99 17.79
N THR A 218 3.01 -13.24 17.01
CA THR A 218 4.10 -12.28 16.77
C THR A 218 4.12 -11.84 15.31
N TRP A 219 4.20 -10.53 15.08
CA TRP A 219 4.19 -9.92 13.75
C TRP A 219 5.33 -8.93 13.55
N ARG A 220 5.82 -8.84 12.32
CA ARG A 220 6.74 -7.80 11.88
C ARG A 220 6.09 -7.04 10.74
N THR A 221 5.96 -5.74 10.95
CA THR A 221 5.53 -4.82 9.90
C THR A 221 6.75 -4.12 9.33
N VAL A 222 6.76 -3.80 8.04
CA VAL A 222 7.88 -3.11 7.40
C VAL A 222 7.33 -2.02 6.49
N GLY A 223 7.85 -0.81 6.60
CA GLY A 223 7.37 0.36 5.85
C GLY A 223 8.40 1.48 5.73
N ASP A 224 8.20 2.36 4.75
CA ASP A 224 9.07 3.50 4.47
C ASP A 224 8.40 4.86 4.75
N SER A 225 7.13 4.84 5.14
CA SER A 225 6.30 6.02 5.33
C SER A 225 5.68 6.08 6.73
N ARG A 226 5.16 7.27 7.08
CA ARG A 226 4.43 7.46 8.35
C ARG A 226 3.14 6.65 8.41
N THR A 227 2.47 6.50 7.28
CA THR A 227 1.21 5.75 7.21
C THR A 227 1.41 4.26 7.46
N ASP A 228 2.61 3.71 7.21
CA ASP A 228 2.88 2.28 7.43
C ASP A 228 2.88 1.88 8.90
N TYR A 229 3.13 2.82 9.81
CA TYR A 229 3.02 2.57 11.25
C TYR A 229 1.60 2.17 11.66
N ALA A 230 0.57 2.55 10.89
CA ALA A 230 -0.81 2.16 11.17
C ALA A 230 -1.01 0.63 11.11
N MET A 231 -0.16 -0.10 10.36
CA MET A 231 -0.14 -1.56 10.40
C MET A 231 0.24 -2.09 11.79
N ALA A 232 1.31 -1.53 12.37
CA ALA A 232 1.79 -1.94 13.68
C ALA A 232 0.89 -1.44 14.81
N ASP A 233 0.35 -0.22 14.67
CA ASP A 233 -0.63 0.33 15.61
C ASP A 233 -1.85 -0.59 15.72
N TYR A 234 -2.44 -0.96 14.58
CA TYR A 234 -3.58 -1.87 14.54
C TYR A 234 -3.27 -3.22 15.20
N LEU A 235 -2.16 -3.87 14.82
CA LEU A 235 -1.77 -5.16 15.39
C LEU A 235 -1.51 -5.08 16.90
N HIS A 236 -0.87 -4.00 17.37
CA HIS A 236 -0.64 -3.77 18.80
C HIS A 236 -1.96 -3.61 19.57
N GLU A 237 -2.89 -2.82 19.03
CA GLU A 237 -4.22 -2.61 19.63
C GLU A 237 -5.03 -3.91 19.72
N GLN A 238 -4.87 -4.81 18.75
CA GLN A 238 -5.45 -6.16 18.78
C GLN A 238 -4.72 -7.14 19.72
N GLY A 239 -3.63 -6.71 20.36
CA GLY A 239 -2.90 -7.48 21.37
C GLY A 239 -1.80 -8.40 20.83
N PHE A 240 -1.37 -8.23 19.57
CA PHE A 240 -0.24 -8.96 19.00
C PHE A 240 1.10 -8.42 19.52
N ASP A 241 2.09 -9.31 19.60
CA ASP A 241 3.50 -8.95 19.80
C ASP A 241 4.08 -8.43 18.48
N VAL A 242 4.19 -7.11 18.35
CA VAL A 242 4.57 -6.46 17.09
C VAL A 242 5.85 -5.65 17.22
N ALA A 243 6.65 -5.65 16.15
CA ALA A 243 7.67 -4.64 15.92
C ALA A 243 7.49 -4.06 14.51
N HIS A 244 7.78 -2.77 14.36
CA HIS A 244 7.81 -2.10 13.06
C HIS A 244 9.24 -1.90 12.61
N VAL A 245 9.56 -2.28 11.38
CA VAL A 245 10.86 -2.06 10.76
C VAL A 245 10.73 -0.82 9.86
N ASP A 246 11.32 0.28 10.30
CA ASP A 246 11.35 1.53 9.56
C ASP A 246 12.55 1.52 8.60
N VAL A 247 12.27 1.50 7.29
CA VAL A 247 13.31 1.50 6.24
C VAL A 247 13.67 2.91 5.77
N ARG A 248 13.16 3.96 6.43
CA ARG A 248 13.48 5.36 6.15
C ARG A 248 13.64 6.20 7.45
N PRO A 249 14.53 5.79 8.37
CA PRO A 249 14.62 6.41 9.70
C PRO A 249 15.13 7.87 9.69
N ALA A 250 15.70 8.34 8.57
CA ALA A 250 16.19 9.71 8.41
C ALA A 250 15.08 10.76 8.50
N ASP A 251 13.84 10.38 8.20
CA ASP A 251 12.66 11.26 8.33
C ASP A 251 12.24 11.46 9.80
N GLY A 252 12.92 10.77 10.73
CA GLY A 252 12.62 10.67 12.15
C GLY A 252 11.95 9.34 12.47
N VAL A 253 12.08 8.85 13.69
CA VAL A 253 11.39 7.62 14.15
C VAL A 253 10.36 8.01 15.20
N PRO A 254 9.06 7.72 15.01
CA PRO A 254 8.03 8.06 15.98
C PRO A 254 8.22 7.25 17.26
N VAL A 255 7.86 7.85 18.40
CA VAL A 255 7.79 7.12 19.68
C VAL A 255 6.50 6.29 19.67
N LYS A 256 6.65 4.97 19.80
CA LYS A 256 5.55 3.99 19.77
C LYS A 256 5.57 3.10 21.01
N PRO A 257 4.42 2.50 21.40
CA PRO A 257 4.34 1.58 22.53
C PRO A 257 4.93 0.19 22.24
N TYR A 258 5.34 -0.06 21.00
CA TYR A 258 6.00 -1.28 20.52
C TYR A 258 7.40 -0.96 19.99
N GLU A 259 8.20 -2.00 19.73
CA GLU A 259 9.56 -1.84 19.20
C GLU A 259 9.55 -1.28 17.78
N VAL A 260 10.39 -0.28 17.53
CA VAL A 260 10.69 0.21 16.19
C VAL A 260 12.14 -0.11 15.85
N MET A 261 12.33 -1.00 14.89
CA MET A 261 13.61 -1.50 14.42
C MET A 261 14.09 -0.68 13.22
N THR A 262 15.41 -0.58 13.06
CA THR A 262 16.04 0.07 11.89
C THR A 262 17.29 -0.72 11.48
N GLU A 263 17.70 -0.58 10.21
CA GLU A 263 18.86 -1.27 9.64
C GLU A 263 20.14 -0.42 9.63
N GLY A 264 20.35 0.32 10.72
CA GLY A 264 21.48 1.22 10.86
C GLY A 264 21.46 2.34 9.82
N ARG A 265 22.27 2.20 8.76
CA ARG A 265 22.37 3.19 7.67
C ARG A 265 21.68 2.75 6.37
N LEU A 266 21.24 1.50 6.28
CA LEU A 266 20.51 1.02 5.11
C LEU A 266 19.13 1.65 5.09
N VAL A 267 18.59 1.83 3.89
CA VAL A 267 17.27 2.40 3.64
C VAL A 267 16.55 1.61 2.55
N HIS A 268 15.23 1.81 2.44
CA HIS A 268 14.38 1.24 1.41
C HIS A 268 14.62 -0.28 1.25
N GLU A 269 14.85 -0.75 0.02
CA GLU A 269 14.92 -2.17 -0.29
C GLU A 269 16.20 -2.81 0.24
N GLU A 270 17.26 -2.02 0.46
CA GLU A 270 18.48 -2.52 1.08
C GLU A 270 18.26 -2.85 2.56
N ALA A 271 17.51 -2.00 3.27
CA ALA A 271 17.09 -2.27 4.64
C ALA A 271 16.09 -3.44 4.70
N GLY A 272 15.09 -3.45 3.81
CA GLY A 272 14.15 -4.57 3.70
C GLY A 272 14.85 -5.91 3.45
N ALA A 273 15.81 -5.94 2.52
CA ALA A 273 16.62 -7.13 2.25
C ALA A 273 17.45 -7.55 3.48
N ALA A 274 18.11 -6.61 4.16
CA ALA A 274 18.89 -6.93 5.36
C ALA A 274 18.02 -7.50 6.49
N PHE A 275 16.81 -6.96 6.67
CA PHE A 275 15.83 -7.48 7.62
C PHE A 275 15.40 -8.90 7.27
N LEU A 276 14.97 -9.14 6.03
CA LEU A 276 14.51 -10.46 5.57
C LEU A 276 15.62 -11.51 5.65
N ALA A 277 16.85 -11.16 5.26
CA ALA A 277 18.00 -12.05 5.37
C ALA A 277 18.29 -12.46 6.82
N ARG A 278 18.13 -11.54 7.79
CA ARG A 278 18.24 -11.90 9.22
C ARG A 278 17.10 -12.79 9.68
N CYS A 279 15.88 -12.55 9.21
CA CYS A 279 14.75 -13.44 9.49
C CYS A 279 15.06 -14.85 8.98
N VAL A 280 15.57 -15.00 7.76
CA VAL A 280 16.00 -16.29 7.19
C VAL A 280 17.10 -16.93 8.05
N ALA A 281 18.13 -16.17 8.42
CA ALA A 281 19.21 -16.66 9.28
C ALA A 281 18.74 -17.08 10.70
N SER A 282 17.54 -16.65 11.12
CA SER A 282 16.94 -17.05 12.40
C SER A 282 16.17 -18.37 12.36
N LEU A 283 16.01 -18.97 11.18
CA LEU A 283 15.36 -20.26 10.98
C LEU A 283 16.27 -21.44 11.37
N GLY A 284 17.59 -21.31 11.28
CA GLY A 284 18.58 -22.36 11.61
C GLY A 284 19.81 -22.29 10.72
#